data_AF-A0A6F9ECS9-F1
#
_entry.id   AF-A0A6F9ECS9-F1
#
_cell.length_a   1.000
_cell.length_b   1.000
_cell.length_c   1.000
_cell.angle_alpha   90.00
_cell.angle_beta   90.00
_cell.angle_gamma   90.00
#
_symmetry.space_group_name_H-M   'P 1'
#
loop_
_entity.id
_entity.type
_entity.pdbx_description
1 polymer ?
#
loop_
_entity_poly.entity_id
_entity_poly.type
_entity_poly.pdbx_seq_one_letter_code
_entity_poly.pdbx_strand_id
1 'polypeptide(L)'
;MIDRAKWRGKGPQEPTRTGKKSEIQSSPEVTDQLTFLHLSARDLETVRALKSDIKAVVHEVAAEHYDRIEEIPELQAIMDRHSNREQLTRTFVHYFTNLFSIEDFDDNFVNTRRAIGRIHSQVHLPAKWYIASYIRLYEHLIPRLVHSHSRKPDQLADILLSVLKVISFDMQLILEAYEEETEFRFIDHISGIMESILKIDGTANILEASATSKNHAEGISAAAEQLTASIREVAQQASRVADYSDQVIHHVESGRRVIQESLQGMTDLGESFKAAREKIVGLSNAAEDISHIASLIRKIADQTNLLALNAAIEGLGLEITVGDLRSLPPRCAPWPIRRRSRFIGSRGLWNKCNGKPGSFGSWLTRSSTTSASGWRNPGMRSGPSRRLSARWDTWRSFSMK
;
A
#
# COMPACT_ATOMS: atom_id res chain seq x y z
N MET A 1 -36.61 -54.94 -47.00
CA MET A 1 -37.67 -54.59 -47.97
C MET A 1 -37.83 -53.07 -47.91
N ILE A 2 -37.80 -52.29 -48.99
CA ILE A 2 -37.95 -52.62 -50.42
C ILE A 2 -36.67 -52.29 -51.22
N ASP A 3 -36.55 -52.93 -52.38
CA ASP A 3 -35.37 -53.08 -53.24
C ASP A 3 -34.97 -51.79 -54.02
N ARG A 4 -33.67 -51.54 -54.18
CA ARG A 4 -33.08 -50.39 -54.92
C ARG A 4 -32.63 -50.72 -56.35
N ALA A 5 -32.99 -51.88 -56.91
CA ALA A 5 -32.52 -52.35 -58.21
C ALA A 5 -33.63 -52.56 -59.27
N LYS A 6 -34.27 -51.48 -59.79
CA LYS A 6 -35.17 -51.62 -60.95
C LYS A 6 -35.49 -50.37 -61.81
N TRP A 7 -34.49 -49.54 -62.13
CA TRP A 7 -34.59 -48.57 -63.24
C TRP A 7 -33.35 -48.59 -64.15
N ARG A 8 -33.25 -49.63 -65.00
CA ARG A 8 -32.42 -49.60 -66.22
C ARG A 8 -33.33 -49.51 -67.44
N GLY A 9 -33.94 -48.34 -67.65
CA GLY A 9 -34.51 -47.96 -68.93
C GLY A 9 -33.41 -47.41 -69.83
N LYS A 10 -33.34 -47.83 -71.11
CA LYS A 10 -32.44 -47.23 -72.09
C LYS A 10 -32.91 -45.80 -72.37
N GLY A 11 -32.21 -44.79 -71.86
CA GLY A 11 -32.40 -43.41 -72.29
C GLY A 11 -32.01 -43.21 -73.76
N PRO A 12 -32.48 -42.14 -74.42
CA PRO A 12 -32.01 -41.78 -75.76
C PRO A 12 -30.50 -41.58 -75.75
N GLN A 13 -29.80 -41.94 -76.83
CA GLN A 13 -28.38 -41.60 -76.95
C GLN A 13 -28.24 -40.08 -77.00
N GLU A 14 -27.40 -39.53 -76.13
CA GLU A 14 -27.00 -38.13 -76.20
C GLU A 14 -26.32 -37.86 -77.56
N PRO A 15 -26.73 -36.82 -78.29
CA PRO A 15 -25.97 -36.39 -79.46
C PRO A 15 -24.59 -35.92 -78.99
N THR A 16 -23.54 -36.43 -79.62
CA THR A 16 -22.14 -36.11 -79.35
C THR A 16 -21.88 -34.61 -79.50
N ARG A 17 -21.99 -33.88 -78.40
CA ARG A 17 -21.87 -32.42 -78.38
C ARG A 17 -20.40 -32.02 -78.36
N THR A 18 -19.76 -32.01 -79.53
CA THR A 18 -18.43 -31.44 -79.78
C THR A 18 -18.46 -29.91 -79.70
N GLY A 19 -18.81 -29.38 -78.52
CA GLY A 19 -18.63 -27.98 -78.17
C GLY A 19 -17.34 -27.81 -77.37
N LYS A 20 -16.50 -26.85 -77.74
CA LYS A 20 -15.38 -26.43 -76.88
C LYS A 20 -15.94 -26.08 -75.50
N LYS A 21 -15.34 -26.63 -74.43
CA LYS A 21 -15.45 -25.98 -73.11
C LYS A 21 -14.81 -24.61 -73.26
N SER A 22 -15.52 -23.54 -72.87
CA SER A 22 -14.85 -22.30 -72.50
C SER A 22 -14.17 -22.58 -71.15
N GLU A 23 -12.89 -22.91 -71.18
CA GLU A 23 -12.05 -22.93 -69.99
C GLU A 23 -11.75 -21.48 -69.62
N ILE A 24 -12.73 -20.86 -68.96
CA ILE A 24 -12.62 -19.54 -68.33
C ILE A 24 -11.48 -19.66 -67.30
N GLN A 25 -10.35 -19.00 -67.56
CA GLN A 25 -9.21 -19.02 -66.65
C GLN A 25 -9.43 -17.97 -65.56
N SER A 26 -9.90 -18.42 -64.40
CA SER A 26 -10.16 -17.59 -63.22
C SER A 26 -9.69 -18.31 -61.94
N SER A 27 -9.79 -17.65 -60.79
CA SER A 27 -9.55 -18.29 -59.49
C SER A 27 -10.52 -19.47 -59.25
N PRO A 28 -10.19 -20.41 -58.34
CA PRO A 28 -11.10 -21.52 -57.99
C PRO A 28 -12.47 -21.03 -57.53
N GLU A 29 -12.52 -19.96 -56.73
CA GLU A 29 -13.74 -19.35 -56.21
C GLU A 29 -14.62 -18.74 -57.31
N VAL A 30 -14.02 -18.01 -58.26
CA VAL A 30 -14.74 -17.51 -59.45
C VAL A 30 -15.26 -18.66 -60.30
N THR A 31 -14.49 -19.74 -60.42
CA THR A 31 -14.91 -20.96 -61.14
C THR A 31 -16.14 -21.60 -60.48
N ASP A 32 -16.18 -21.64 -59.14
CA ASP A 32 -17.32 -22.13 -58.37
C ASP A 32 -18.55 -21.22 -58.51
N GLN A 33 -18.39 -19.88 -58.45
CA GLN A 33 -19.47 -18.91 -58.69
C GLN A 33 -20.10 -19.08 -60.09
N LEU A 34 -19.27 -19.16 -61.14
CA LEU A 34 -19.71 -19.36 -62.52
C LEU A 34 -20.42 -20.71 -62.71
N THR A 35 -19.90 -21.76 -62.07
CA THR A 35 -20.51 -23.10 -62.06
C THR A 35 -21.87 -23.09 -61.37
N PHE A 36 -21.99 -22.44 -60.21
CA PHE A 36 -23.23 -22.34 -59.44
C PHE A 36 -24.33 -21.58 -60.19
N LEU A 37 -23.98 -20.49 -60.90
CA LEU A 37 -24.91 -19.73 -61.74
C LEU A 37 -25.30 -20.45 -63.05
N HIS A 38 -24.70 -21.61 -63.35
CA HIS A 38 -24.82 -22.29 -64.65
C HIS A 38 -24.52 -21.33 -65.82
N LEU A 39 -23.53 -20.46 -65.65
CA LEU A 39 -23.19 -19.40 -66.60
C LEU A 39 -22.22 -19.97 -67.65
N SER A 40 -22.58 -19.85 -68.93
CA SER A 40 -21.88 -20.46 -70.05
C SER A 40 -21.52 -19.44 -71.14
N ALA A 41 -20.61 -19.82 -72.06
CA ALA A 41 -20.30 -19.02 -73.24
C ALA A 41 -21.54 -18.68 -74.10
N ARG A 42 -22.60 -19.51 -74.08
CA ARG A 42 -23.88 -19.20 -74.74
C ARG A 42 -24.60 -18.01 -74.10
N ASP A 43 -24.54 -17.88 -72.78
CA ASP A 43 -25.11 -16.73 -72.07
C ASP A 43 -24.33 -15.46 -72.46
N LEU A 44 -22.99 -15.53 -72.57
CA LEU A 44 -22.13 -14.43 -73.03
C LEU A 44 -22.39 -14.02 -74.50
N GLU A 45 -22.58 -14.98 -75.40
CA GLU A 45 -23.02 -14.70 -76.78
C GLU A 45 -24.39 -14.02 -76.81
N THR A 46 -25.33 -14.48 -75.98
CA THR A 46 -26.68 -13.93 -75.89
C THR A 46 -26.68 -12.50 -75.34
N VAL A 47 -25.88 -12.23 -74.31
CA VAL A 47 -25.71 -10.88 -73.74
C VAL A 47 -25.01 -9.94 -74.73
N ARG A 48 -23.94 -10.39 -75.41
CA ARG A 48 -23.28 -9.59 -76.47
C ARG A 48 -24.21 -9.23 -77.63
N ALA A 49 -25.16 -10.09 -77.98
CA ALA A 49 -26.13 -9.80 -79.04
C ALA A 49 -27.01 -8.57 -78.71
N LEU A 50 -27.23 -8.26 -77.43
CA LEU A 50 -28.02 -7.10 -76.97
C LEU A 50 -27.23 -5.78 -76.95
N LYS A 51 -25.97 -5.76 -77.38
CA LYS A 51 -25.12 -4.55 -77.36
C LYS A 51 -25.74 -3.34 -78.08
N SER A 52 -26.50 -3.58 -79.15
CA SER A 52 -27.22 -2.54 -79.88
C SER A 52 -28.41 -1.99 -79.10
N ASP A 53 -29.22 -2.87 -78.48
CA ASP A 53 -30.34 -2.48 -77.62
C ASP A 53 -29.84 -1.67 -76.42
N ILE A 54 -28.78 -2.14 -75.77
CA ILE A 54 -28.16 -1.45 -74.62
C ILE A 54 -27.65 -0.07 -75.01
N LYS A 55 -26.95 0.06 -76.15
CA LYS A 55 -26.49 1.37 -76.64
C LYS A 55 -27.65 2.34 -76.90
N ALA A 56 -28.83 1.85 -77.25
CA ALA A 56 -30.02 2.67 -77.46
C ALA A 56 -30.70 3.14 -76.16
N VAL A 57 -30.44 2.50 -75.00
CA VAL A 57 -31.10 2.82 -73.72
C VAL A 57 -30.17 3.36 -72.64
N VAL A 58 -28.89 3.03 -72.67
CA VAL A 58 -27.99 3.23 -71.52
C VAL A 58 -27.87 4.69 -71.06
N HIS A 59 -28.03 5.65 -71.97
CA HIS A 59 -28.08 7.09 -71.64
C HIS A 59 -29.37 7.50 -70.92
N GLU A 60 -30.51 6.94 -71.33
CA GLU A 60 -31.83 7.14 -70.70
C GLU A 60 -31.83 6.52 -69.29
N VAL A 61 -31.35 5.28 -69.18
CA VAL A 61 -31.14 4.56 -67.91
C VAL A 61 -30.23 5.34 -66.95
N ALA A 62 -29.13 5.90 -67.45
CA ALA A 62 -28.21 6.68 -66.63
C ALA A 62 -28.83 8.00 -66.15
N ALA A 63 -29.56 8.71 -67.02
CA ALA A 63 -30.24 9.95 -66.66
C ALA A 63 -31.23 9.71 -65.51
N GLU A 64 -32.15 8.75 -65.67
CA GLU A 64 -33.11 8.38 -64.63
C GLU A 64 -32.44 7.86 -63.35
N HIS A 65 -31.34 7.11 -63.46
CA HIS A 65 -30.62 6.61 -62.30
C HIS A 65 -30.12 7.76 -61.41
N TYR A 66 -29.55 8.82 -62.02
CA TYR A 66 -29.08 9.97 -61.26
C TYR A 66 -30.21 10.90 -60.78
N ASP A 67 -31.33 11.01 -61.51
CA ASP A 67 -32.53 11.68 -60.98
C ASP A 67 -33.03 11.01 -59.69
N ARG A 68 -33.04 9.67 -59.63
CA ARG A 68 -33.39 8.92 -58.41
C ARG A 68 -32.37 9.05 -57.27
N ILE A 69 -31.10 9.32 -57.58
CA ILE A 69 -30.08 9.60 -56.57
C ILE A 69 -30.27 11.00 -55.97
N GLU A 70 -30.61 11.99 -56.80
CA GLU A 70 -30.91 13.36 -56.36
C GLU A 70 -32.19 13.44 -55.50
N GLU A 71 -33.16 12.54 -55.70
CA GLU A 71 -34.34 12.39 -54.82
C GLU A 71 -33.98 11.94 -53.38
N ILE A 72 -32.78 11.41 -53.13
CA ILE A 72 -32.38 10.83 -51.84
C ILE A 72 -31.20 11.63 -51.24
N PRO A 73 -31.42 12.49 -50.22
CA PRO A 73 -30.39 13.39 -49.70
C PRO A 73 -29.08 12.73 -49.26
N GLU A 74 -29.15 11.51 -48.70
CA GLU A 74 -27.96 10.74 -48.30
C GLU A 74 -27.09 10.34 -49.50
N LEU A 75 -27.71 9.96 -50.62
CA LEU A 75 -27.00 9.54 -51.84
C LEU A 75 -26.47 10.76 -52.62
N GLN A 76 -27.26 11.83 -52.68
CA GLN A 76 -26.80 13.11 -53.22
C GLN A 76 -25.56 13.63 -52.47
N ALA A 77 -25.55 13.58 -51.13
CA ALA A 77 -24.41 14.02 -50.32
C ALA A 77 -23.13 13.19 -50.58
N ILE A 78 -23.26 11.88 -50.88
CA ILE A 78 -22.12 11.04 -51.31
C ILE A 78 -21.64 11.47 -52.70
N MET A 79 -22.55 11.70 -53.65
CA MET A 79 -22.22 12.19 -54.99
C MET A 79 -21.46 13.53 -54.93
N ASP A 80 -22.03 14.53 -54.25
CA ASP A 80 -21.48 15.89 -54.17
C ASP A 80 -20.11 15.95 -53.47
N ARG A 81 -19.84 15.02 -52.55
CA ARG A 81 -18.54 14.92 -51.86
C ARG A 81 -17.44 14.30 -52.73
N HIS A 82 -17.79 13.37 -53.62
CA HIS A 82 -16.82 12.48 -54.27
C HIS A 82 -16.74 12.62 -55.80
N SER A 83 -17.73 13.22 -56.46
CA SER A 83 -17.75 13.39 -57.92
C SER A 83 -18.77 14.46 -58.37
N ASN A 84 -19.27 14.34 -59.60
CA ASN A 84 -20.36 15.14 -60.16
C ASN A 84 -21.19 14.29 -61.14
N ARG A 85 -22.44 14.69 -61.40
CA ARG A 85 -23.39 13.93 -62.23
C ARG A 85 -22.89 13.68 -63.66
N GLU A 86 -22.20 14.62 -64.30
CA GLU A 86 -21.69 14.44 -65.67
C GLU A 86 -20.64 13.32 -65.73
N GLN A 87 -19.65 13.37 -64.83
CA GLN A 87 -18.60 12.37 -64.73
C GLN A 87 -19.15 10.99 -64.37
N LEU A 88 -20.08 10.91 -63.41
CA LEU A 88 -20.71 9.67 -63.00
C LEU A 88 -21.61 9.08 -64.10
N THR A 89 -22.36 9.91 -64.83
CA THR A 89 -23.15 9.48 -65.99
C THR A 89 -22.25 8.87 -67.07
N ARG A 90 -21.08 9.48 -67.33
CA ARG A 90 -20.10 8.94 -68.28
C ARG A 90 -19.51 7.60 -67.84
N THR A 91 -19.17 7.42 -66.56
CA THR A 91 -18.64 6.14 -66.06
C THR A 91 -19.72 5.06 -66.01
N PHE A 92 -20.95 5.39 -65.62
CA PHE A 92 -22.11 4.49 -65.65
C PHE A 92 -22.41 3.98 -67.07
N VAL A 93 -22.46 4.88 -68.05
CA VAL A 93 -22.68 4.50 -69.46
C VAL A 93 -21.55 3.60 -69.97
N HIS A 94 -20.29 3.91 -69.63
CA HIS A 94 -19.16 3.06 -69.98
C HIS A 94 -19.24 1.68 -69.33
N TYR A 95 -19.61 1.62 -68.05
CA TYR A 95 -19.76 0.38 -67.27
C TYR A 95 -20.75 -0.60 -67.91
N PHE A 96 -21.99 -0.16 -68.15
CA PHE A 96 -23.01 -1.03 -68.74
C PHE A 96 -22.72 -1.34 -70.22
N THR A 97 -22.11 -0.42 -70.97
CA THR A 97 -21.65 -0.73 -72.35
C THR A 97 -20.55 -1.81 -72.35
N ASN A 98 -19.65 -1.78 -71.37
CA ASN A 98 -18.61 -2.80 -71.16
C ASN A 98 -19.20 -4.14 -70.73
N LEU A 99 -20.14 -4.16 -69.78
CA LEU A 99 -20.82 -5.37 -69.29
C LEU A 99 -21.52 -6.15 -70.42
N PHE A 100 -22.13 -5.46 -71.38
CA PHE A 100 -22.74 -6.08 -72.57
C PHE A 100 -21.78 -6.24 -73.77
N SER A 101 -20.49 -6.03 -73.55
CA SER A 101 -19.40 -6.25 -74.52
C SER A 101 -18.38 -7.32 -74.09
N ILE A 102 -18.60 -7.98 -72.96
CA ILE A 102 -17.67 -8.98 -72.40
C ILE A 102 -17.49 -10.18 -73.34
N GLU A 103 -16.24 -10.60 -73.53
CA GLU A 103 -15.91 -11.82 -74.29
C GLU A 103 -15.69 -13.02 -73.37
N ASP A 104 -15.09 -12.79 -72.20
CA ASP A 104 -14.86 -13.77 -71.14
C ASP A 104 -14.78 -13.09 -69.76
N PHE A 105 -14.78 -13.88 -68.68
CA PHE A 105 -14.58 -13.41 -67.30
C PHE A 105 -13.12 -13.56 -66.86
N ASP A 106 -12.24 -12.88 -67.58
CA ASP A 106 -10.80 -12.88 -67.27
C ASP A 106 -10.47 -12.15 -65.95
N ASP A 107 -9.23 -12.34 -65.48
CA ASP A 107 -8.72 -11.65 -64.28
C ASP A 107 -8.85 -10.12 -64.39
N ASN A 108 -8.79 -9.54 -65.60
CA ASN A 108 -8.92 -8.11 -65.80
C ASN A 108 -10.37 -7.64 -65.55
N PHE A 109 -11.38 -8.36 -66.03
CA PHE A 109 -12.79 -8.14 -65.69
C PHE A 109 -13.00 -8.25 -64.17
N VAL A 110 -12.55 -9.36 -63.57
CA VAL A 110 -12.74 -9.64 -62.13
C VAL A 110 -12.09 -8.54 -61.27
N ASN A 111 -10.83 -8.19 -61.55
CA ASN A 111 -10.12 -7.15 -60.80
C ASN A 111 -10.75 -5.76 -60.99
N THR A 112 -11.28 -5.45 -62.18
CA THR A 112 -12.02 -4.21 -62.43
C THR A 112 -13.29 -4.14 -61.59
N ARG A 113 -14.06 -5.23 -61.48
CA ARG A 113 -15.28 -5.29 -60.66
C ARG A 113 -14.99 -5.19 -59.16
N ARG A 114 -13.99 -5.93 -58.65
CA ARG A 114 -13.56 -5.80 -57.25
C ARG A 114 -13.03 -4.39 -56.92
N ALA A 115 -12.31 -3.74 -57.85
CA ALA A 115 -11.87 -2.35 -57.67
C ALA A 115 -13.05 -1.36 -57.60
N ILE A 116 -14.09 -1.58 -58.41
CA ILE A 116 -15.32 -0.78 -58.37
C ILE A 116 -16.08 -1.00 -57.05
N GLY A 117 -16.16 -2.23 -56.54
CA GLY A 117 -16.74 -2.53 -55.23
C GLY A 117 -16.02 -1.80 -54.09
N ARG A 118 -14.68 -1.90 -54.05
CA ARG A 118 -13.85 -1.14 -53.09
C ARG A 118 -14.08 0.37 -53.16
N ILE A 119 -14.14 0.97 -54.35
CA ILE A 119 -14.41 2.42 -54.48
C ILE A 119 -15.77 2.79 -53.87
N HIS A 120 -16.82 2.00 -54.10
CA HIS A 120 -18.15 2.30 -53.55
C HIS A 120 -18.23 2.07 -52.04
N SER A 121 -17.52 1.07 -51.51
CA SER A 121 -17.36 0.84 -50.08
C SER A 121 -16.57 1.96 -49.40
N GLN A 122 -15.49 2.46 -50.01
CA GLN A 122 -14.69 3.59 -49.53
C GLN A 122 -15.46 4.91 -49.43
N VAL A 123 -16.33 5.20 -50.40
CA VAL A 123 -17.25 6.36 -50.31
C VAL A 123 -18.47 6.09 -49.42
N HIS A 124 -18.49 4.95 -48.72
CA HIS A 124 -19.52 4.52 -47.77
C HIS A 124 -20.92 4.40 -48.39
N LEU A 125 -21.04 4.10 -49.69
CA LEU A 125 -22.32 3.83 -50.34
C LEU A 125 -22.88 2.47 -49.85
N PRO A 126 -24.03 2.41 -49.15
CA PRO A 126 -24.58 1.13 -48.71
C PRO A 126 -24.91 0.20 -49.90
N ALA A 127 -24.39 -1.04 -49.87
CA ALA A 127 -24.50 -2.01 -50.96
C ALA A 127 -25.94 -2.24 -51.46
N LYS A 128 -26.96 -2.10 -50.59
CA LYS A 128 -28.38 -2.15 -50.97
C LYS A 128 -28.76 -1.18 -52.12
N TRP A 129 -28.14 0.00 -52.17
CA TRP A 129 -28.41 1.00 -53.21
C TRP A 129 -27.67 0.68 -54.50
N TYR A 130 -26.45 0.15 -54.39
CA TYR A 130 -25.70 -0.39 -55.52
C TYR A 130 -26.47 -1.53 -56.18
N ILE A 131 -26.94 -2.50 -55.39
CA ILE A 131 -27.77 -3.63 -55.82
C ILE A 131 -29.07 -3.17 -56.49
N ALA A 132 -29.73 -2.14 -55.94
CA ALA A 132 -30.95 -1.58 -56.52
C ALA A 132 -30.71 -0.89 -57.87
N SER A 133 -29.51 -0.39 -58.18
CA SER A 133 -29.23 0.35 -59.43
C SER A 133 -29.54 -0.45 -60.69
N TYR A 134 -29.30 -1.77 -60.67
CA TYR A 134 -29.56 -2.67 -61.80
C TYR A 134 -31.04 -2.76 -62.18
N ILE A 135 -31.98 -2.38 -61.30
CA ILE A 135 -33.42 -2.35 -61.66
C ILE A 135 -33.71 -1.35 -62.78
N ARG A 136 -32.96 -0.24 -62.85
CA ARG A 136 -33.08 0.79 -63.90
C ARG A 136 -32.82 0.18 -65.28
N LEU A 137 -31.84 -0.72 -65.36
CA LEU A 137 -31.51 -1.42 -66.60
C LEU A 137 -32.65 -2.36 -67.03
N TYR A 138 -33.20 -3.14 -66.09
CA TYR A 138 -34.31 -4.05 -66.38
C TYR A 138 -35.58 -3.31 -66.82
N GLU A 139 -35.91 -2.18 -66.19
CA GLU A 139 -37.09 -1.36 -66.54
C GLU A 139 -37.07 -0.87 -68.00
N HIS A 140 -35.90 -0.56 -68.55
CA HIS A 140 -35.76 -0.11 -69.94
C HIS A 140 -35.52 -1.22 -70.96
N LEU A 141 -34.86 -2.30 -70.53
CA LEU A 141 -34.50 -3.44 -71.38
C LEU A 141 -35.68 -4.41 -71.57
N ILE A 142 -36.39 -4.77 -70.49
CA ILE A 142 -37.46 -5.78 -70.54
C ILE A 142 -38.58 -5.38 -71.52
N PRO A 143 -39.12 -4.15 -71.54
CA PRO A 143 -40.17 -3.78 -72.49
C PRO A 143 -39.73 -3.89 -73.96
N ARG A 144 -38.47 -3.52 -74.25
CA ARG A 144 -37.88 -3.61 -75.61
C ARG A 144 -37.67 -5.07 -76.03
N LEU A 145 -37.22 -5.94 -75.11
CA LEU A 145 -37.12 -7.38 -75.35
C LEU A 145 -38.50 -8.04 -75.54
N VAL A 146 -39.48 -7.71 -74.70
CA VAL A 146 -40.86 -8.20 -74.80
C VAL A 146 -41.50 -7.79 -76.14
N HIS A 147 -41.29 -6.55 -76.58
CA HIS A 147 -41.83 -6.08 -77.86
C HIS A 147 -41.20 -6.83 -79.06
N SER A 148 -39.87 -6.90 -79.10
CA SER A 148 -39.10 -7.56 -80.18
C SER A 148 -39.26 -9.08 -80.23
N HIS A 149 -39.49 -9.74 -79.10
CA HIS A 149 -39.61 -11.20 -78.98
C HIS A 149 -41.03 -11.68 -78.62
N SER A 150 -42.05 -10.83 -78.79
CA SER A 150 -43.46 -11.09 -78.43
C SER A 150 -44.07 -12.39 -78.98
N ARG A 151 -43.52 -12.96 -80.05
CA ARG A 151 -43.94 -14.25 -80.67
C ARG A 151 -43.03 -15.44 -80.35
N LYS A 152 -42.03 -15.26 -79.48
CA LYS A 152 -40.99 -16.25 -79.17
C LYS A 152 -40.70 -16.31 -77.66
N PRO A 153 -41.66 -16.78 -76.84
CA PRO A 153 -41.56 -16.73 -75.38
C PRO A 153 -40.34 -17.48 -74.83
N ASP A 154 -40.00 -18.65 -75.40
CA ASP A 154 -38.83 -19.42 -74.96
C ASP A 154 -37.51 -18.70 -75.27
N GLN A 155 -37.41 -18.04 -76.43
CA GLN A 155 -36.23 -17.23 -76.77
C GLN A 155 -36.12 -16.01 -75.84
N LEU A 156 -37.24 -15.36 -75.51
CA LEU A 156 -37.28 -14.26 -74.56
C LEU A 156 -36.84 -14.71 -73.16
N ALA A 157 -37.30 -15.88 -72.70
CA ALA A 157 -36.90 -16.45 -71.42
C ALA A 157 -35.38 -16.77 -71.38
N ASP A 158 -34.84 -17.42 -72.42
CA ASP A 158 -33.40 -17.69 -72.56
C ASP A 158 -32.57 -16.38 -72.49
N ILE A 159 -33.01 -15.32 -73.18
CA ILE A 159 -32.34 -14.01 -73.17
C ILE A 159 -32.37 -13.39 -71.76
N LEU A 160 -33.55 -13.33 -71.13
CA LEU A 160 -33.72 -12.73 -69.80
C LEU A 160 -32.91 -13.48 -68.73
N LEU A 161 -32.87 -14.81 -68.80
CA LEU A 161 -32.05 -15.64 -67.90
C LEU A 161 -30.55 -15.42 -68.12
N SER A 162 -30.09 -15.31 -69.38
CA SER A 162 -28.69 -15.01 -69.69
C SER A 162 -28.26 -13.65 -69.12
N VAL A 163 -29.10 -12.61 -69.30
CA VAL A 163 -28.87 -11.28 -68.74
C VAL A 163 -28.85 -11.31 -67.21
N LEU A 164 -29.82 -11.99 -66.58
CA LEU A 164 -29.92 -12.12 -65.13
C LEU A 164 -28.68 -12.82 -64.53
N LYS A 165 -28.17 -13.88 -65.16
CA LYS A 165 -26.95 -14.57 -64.70
C LYS A 165 -25.72 -13.67 -64.75
N VAL A 166 -25.50 -12.98 -65.88
CA VAL A 166 -24.34 -12.09 -66.05
C VAL A 166 -24.39 -10.94 -65.04
N ILE A 167 -25.55 -10.34 -64.83
CA ILE A 167 -25.74 -9.29 -63.81
C ILE A 167 -25.56 -9.86 -62.39
N SER A 168 -26.07 -11.07 -62.10
CA SER A 168 -25.91 -11.68 -60.78
C SER A 168 -24.43 -11.99 -60.46
N PHE A 169 -23.65 -12.42 -61.44
CA PHE A 169 -22.21 -12.63 -61.30
C PHE A 169 -21.45 -11.31 -61.10
N ASP A 170 -21.76 -10.30 -61.93
CA ASP A 170 -21.23 -8.93 -61.82
C ASP A 170 -21.46 -8.35 -60.41
N MET A 171 -22.66 -8.54 -59.86
CA MET A 171 -23.03 -8.12 -58.50
C MET A 171 -22.32 -8.91 -57.40
N GLN A 172 -22.07 -10.22 -57.58
CA GLN A 172 -21.34 -11.03 -56.60
C GLN A 172 -19.90 -10.54 -56.42
N LEU A 173 -19.16 -10.35 -57.52
CA LEU A 173 -17.77 -9.85 -57.49
C LEU A 173 -17.63 -8.47 -56.81
N ILE A 174 -18.67 -7.64 -56.89
CA ILE A 174 -18.70 -6.32 -56.25
C ILE A 174 -19.06 -6.44 -54.77
N LEU A 175 -20.05 -7.27 -54.41
CA LEU A 175 -20.45 -7.48 -53.02
C LEU A 175 -19.34 -8.16 -52.20
N GLU A 176 -18.62 -9.11 -52.80
CA GLU A 176 -17.42 -9.73 -52.22
C GLU A 176 -16.39 -8.67 -51.81
N ALA A 177 -16.11 -7.69 -52.68
CA ALA A 177 -15.20 -6.59 -52.40
C ALA A 177 -15.73 -5.56 -51.36
N TYR A 178 -17.06 -5.47 -51.16
CA TYR A 178 -17.66 -4.75 -50.04
C TYR A 178 -17.43 -5.48 -48.71
N GLU A 179 -17.60 -6.80 -48.70
CA GLU A 179 -17.45 -7.64 -47.51
C GLU A 179 -15.99 -7.69 -47.07
N GLU A 180 -15.04 -7.90 -47.98
CA GLU A 180 -13.59 -7.83 -47.74
C GLU A 180 -13.20 -6.56 -46.96
N GLU A 181 -13.52 -5.37 -47.49
CA GLU A 181 -13.11 -4.10 -46.87
C GLU A 181 -13.81 -3.86 -45.52
N THR A 182 -15.07 -4.30 -45.39
CA THR A 182 -15.82 -4.18 -44.14
C THR A 182 -15.23 -5.09 -43.05
N GLU A 183 -14.81 -6.30 -43.41
CA GLU A 183 -14.16 -7.25 -42.51
C GLU A 183 -12.74 -6.81 -42.13
N PHE A 184 -11.93 -6.32 -43.07
CA PHE A 184 -10.62 -5.73 -42.77
C PHE A 184 -10.73 -4.57 -41.77
N ARG A 185 -11.69 -3.67 -41.97
CA ARG A 185 -11.95 -2.56 -41.02
C ARG A 185 -12.41 -3.06 -39.65
N PHE A 186 -13.17 -4.16 -39.59
CA PHE A 186 -13.60 -4.77 -38.33
C PHE A 186 -12.42 -5.39 -37.56
N ILE A 187 -11.50 -6.08 -38.25
CA ILE A 187 -10.27 -6.66 -37.68
C ILE A 187 -9.34 -5.55 -37.15
N ASP A 188 -9.15 -4.48 -37.89
CA ASP A 188 -8.36 -3.31 -37.46
C ASP A 188 -8.96 -2.67 -36.19
N HIS A 189 -10.29 -2.48 -36.17
CA HIS A 189 -10.98 -1.92 -35.01
C HIS A 189 -10.89 -2.80 -33.76
N ILE A 190 -11.00 -4.13 -33.91
CA ILE A 190 -10.76 -5.09 -32.81
C ILE A 190 -9.32 -4.99 -32.30
N SER A 191 -8.35 -4.84 -33.21
CA SER A 191 -6.93 -4.75 -32.86
C SER A 191 -6.63 -3.50 -32.03
N GLY A 192 -7.18 -2.33 -32.40
CA GLY A 192 -7.08 -1.09 -31.62
C GLY A 192 -7.78 -1.16 -30.26
N ILE A 193 -8.91 -1.87 -30.16
CA ILE A 193 -9.58 -2.14 -28.88
C ILE A 193 -8.69 -3.04 -28.00
N MET A 194 -8.08 -4.09 -28.56
CA MET A 194 -7.19 -4.99 -27.83
C MET A 194 -5.97 -4.25 -27.26
N GLU A 195 -5.32 -3.39 -28.06
CA GLU A 195 -4.21 -2.55 -27.60
C GLU A 195 -4.64 -1.62 -26.44
N SER A 196 -5.85 -1.06 -26.52
CA SER A 196 -6.41 -0.20 -25.48
C SER A 196 -6.66 -0.96 -24.16
N ILE A 197 -7.17 -2.20 -24.24
CA ILE A 197 -7.37 -3.08 -23.07
C ILE A 197 -6.03 -3.42 -22.41
N LEU A 198 -5.01 -3.78 -23.20
CA LEU A 198 -3.66 -4.08 -22.69
C LEU A 198 -3.02 -2.87 -21.96
N LYS A 199 -3.23 -1.65 -22.48
CA LYS A 199 -2.78 -0.42 -21.80
C LYS A 199 -3.50 -0.20 -20.46
N ILE A 200 -4.79 -0.47 -20.38
CA ILE A 200 -5.58 -0.33 -19.14
C ILE A 200 -5.06 -1.28 -18.05
N ASP A 201 -4.83 -2.55 -18.38
CA ASP A 201 -4.28 -3.53 -17.42
C ASP A 201 -2.91 -3.12 -16.88
N GLY A 202 -2.01 -2.66 -17.76
CA GLY A 202 -0.72 -2.08 -17.35
C GLY A 202 -0.86 -0.90 -16.38
N THR A 203 -1.82 0.01 -16.60
CA THR A 203 -2.05 1.15 -15.69
C THR A 203 -2.64 0.73 -14.34
N ALA A 204 -3.46 -0.32 -14.28
CA ALA A 204 -4.02 -0.83 -13.02
C ALA A 204 -2.90 -1.38 -12.10
N ASN A 205 -1.99 -2.17 -12.66
CA ASN A 205 -0.82 -2.69 -11.93
C ASN A 205 0.09 -1.55 -11.40
N ILE A 206 0.28 -0.49 -12.18
CA ILE A 206 1.05 0.70 -11.75
C ILE A 206 0.34 1.45 -10.59
N LEU A 207 -0.99 1.55 -10.62
CA LEU A 207 -1.77 2.19 -9.56
C LEU A 207 -1.66 1.44 -8.22
N GLU A 208 -1.71 0.11 -8.24
CA GLU A 208 -1.52 -0.71 -7.03
C GLU A 208 -0.08 -0.61 -6.48
N ALA A 209 0.92 -0.67 -7.37
CA ALA A 209 2.33 -0.46 -7.00
C ALA A 209 2.58 0.95 -6.44
N SER A 210 1.87 1.97 -6.95
CA SER A 210 1.95 3.35 -6.45
C SER A 210 1.29 3.48 -5.06
N ALA A 211 0.12 2.89 -4.86
CA ALA A 211 -0.58 2.92 -3.57
C ALA A 211 0.22 2.23 -2.45
N THR A 212 0.80 1.06 -2.74
CA THR A 212 1.69 0.35 -1.80
C THR A 212 2.97 1.15 -1.51
N SER A 213 3.59 1.74 -2.53
CA SER A 213 4.76 2.63 -2.36
C SER A 213 4.45 3.86 -1.50
N LYS A 214 3.26 4.46 -1.63
CA LYS A 214 2.81 5.58 -0.79
C LYS A 214 2.73 5.17 0.68
N ASN A 215 2.10 4.03 0.98
CA ASN A 215 1.99 3.51 2.35
C ASN A 215 3.37 3.24 2.98
N HIS A 216 4.33 2.72 2.20
CA HIS A 216 5.71 2.57 2.66
C HIS A 216 6.39 3.93 2.94
N ALA A 217 6.21 4.93 2.08
CA ALA A 217 6.77 6.27 2.29
C ALA A 217 6.22 6.95 3.56
N GLU A 218 4.92 6.84 3.81
CA GLU A 218 4.26 7.33 5.03
C GLU A 218 4.81 6.61 6.29
N GLY A 219 4.96 5.29 6.24
CA GLY A 219 5.56 4.50 7.32
C GLY A 219 7.03 4.85 7.61
N ILE A 220 7.83 5.10 6.56
CA ILE A 220 9.22 5.54 6.69
C ILE A 220 9.29 6.94 7.32
N SER A 221 8.40 7.86 6.94
CA SER A 221 8.36 9.21 7.52
C SER A 221 8.05 9.17 9.01
N ALA A 222 7.04 8.39 9.42
CA ALA A 222 6.70 8.20 10.83
C ALA A 222 7.86 7.58 11.64
N ALA A 223 8.56 6.59 11.06
CA ALA A 223 9.74 6.00 11.68
C ALA A 223 10.90 7.01 11.82
N ALA A 224 11.11 7.88 10.82
CA ALA A 224 12.13 8.92 10.86
C ALA A 224 11.84 10.00 11.92
N GLU A 225 10.58 10.41 12.08
CA GLU A 225 10.15 11.30 13.17
C GLU A 225 10.41 10.68 14.54
N GLN A 226 10.04 9.41 14.73
CA GLN A 226 10.24 8.69 15.99
C GLN A 226 11.74 8.50 16.30
N LEU A 227 12.58 8.17 15.31
CA LEU A 227 14.03 8.12 15.45
C LEU A 227 14.61 9.48 15.83
N THR A 228 14.13 10.57 15.22
CA THR A 228 14.57 11.94 15.54
C THR A 228 14.24 12.31 16.98
N ALA A 229 13.08 11.89 17.49
CA ALA A 229 12.71 12.07 18.90
C ALA A 229 13.64 11.27 19.83
N SER A 230 13.89 9.99 19.55
CA SER A 230 14.83 9.17 20.33
C SER A 230 16.26 9.71 20.34
N ILE A 231 16.75 10.24 19.22
CA ILE A 231 18.09 10.87 19.16
C ILE A 231 18.16 12.10 20.08
N ARG A 232 17.10 12.94 20.13
CA ARG A 232 17.02 14.09 21.05
C ARG A 232 16.98 13.65 22.51
N GLU A 233 16.24 12.58 22.83
CA GLU A 233 16.17 12.04 24.18
C GLU A 233 17.54 11.49 24.63
N VAL A 234 18.21 10.69 23.79
CA VAL A 234 19.57 10.19 24.06
C VAL A 234 20.57 11.33 24.26
N ALA A 235 20.51 12.39 23.44
CA ALA A 235 21.36 13.56 23.62
C ALA A 235 21.10 14.30 24.95
N GLN A 236 19.83 14.45 25.37
CA GLN A 236 19.49 15.01 26.68
C GLN A 236 19.97 14.12 27.84
N GLN A 237 19.84 12.80 27.73
CA GLN A 237 20.35 11.88 28.76
C GLN A 237 21.88 11.94 28.86
N ALA A 238 22.59 11.99 27.74
CA ALA A 238 24.05 12.15 27.72
C ALA A 238 24.48 13.46 28.41
N SER A 239 23.78 14.58 28.17
CA SER A 239 24.03 15.85 28.86
C SER A 239 23.82 15.73 30.37
N ARG A 240 22.71 15.13 30.82
CA ARG A 240 22.42 14.93 32.26
C ARG A 240 23.45 14.03 32.94
N VAL A 241 23.94 13.01 32.24
CA VAL A 241 25.00 12.12 32.74
C VAL A 241 26.32 12.87 32.88
N ALA A 242 26.65 13.80 31.98
CA ALA A 242 27.80 14.69 32.13
C ALA A 242 27.65 15.61 33.36
N ASP A 243 26.54 16.33 33.47
CA ASP A 243 26.25 17.22 34.62
C ASP A 243 26.31 16.47 35.97
N TYR A 244 25.77 15.24 36.02
CA TYR A 244 25.82 14.41 37.21
C TYR A 244 27.23 13.89 37.52
N SER A 245 28.05 13.63 36.49
CA SER A 245 29.45 13.22 36.67
C SER A 245 30.28 14.35 37.28
N ASP A 246 30.09 15.59 36.84
CA ASP A 246 30.73 16.78 37.44
C ASP A 246 30.31 16.98 38.91
N GLN A 247 29.02 16.77 39.24
CA GLN A 247 28.55 16.79 40.63
C GLN A 247 29.21 15.70 41.48
N VAL A 248 29.36 14.48 40.94
CA VAL A 248 30.07 13.38 41.62
C VAL A 248 31.54 13.73 41.86
N ILE A 249 32.22 14.37 40.90
CA ILE A 249 33.60 14.85 41.08
C ILE A 249 33.67 15.84 42.25
N HIS A 250 32.81 16.86 42.29
CA HIS A 250 32.78 17.81 43.40
C HIS A 250 32.46 17.17 44.76
N HIS A 251 31.57 16.17 44.80
CA HIS A 251 31.30 15.41 46.02
C HIS A 251 32.53 14.60 46.49
N VAL A 252 33.28 13.99 45.57
CA VAL A 252 34.53 13.28 45.86
C VAL A 252 35.61 14.24 46.36
N GLU A 253 35.77 15.42 45.75
CA GLU A 253 36.70 16.46 46.21
C GLU A 253 36.37 16.97 47.62
N SER A 254 35.09 17.20 47.90
CA SER A 254 34.64 17.63 49.23
C SER A 254 34.84 16.53 50.28
N GLY A 255 34.55 15.27 49.94
CA GLY A 255 34.83 14.11 50.78
C GLY A 255 36.33 13.97 51.08
N ARG A 256 37.19 14.16 50.06
CA ARG A 256 38.66 14.18 50.23
C ARG A 256 39.10 15.25 51.23
N ARG A 257 38.49 16.44 51.20
CA ARG A 257 38.78 17.53 52.15
C ARG A 257 38.43 17.14 53.60
N VAL A 258 37.24 16.58 53.83
CA VAL A 258 36.78 16.13 55.15
C VAL A 258 37.67 15.00 55.71
N ILE A 259 38.12 14.07 54.86
CA ILE A 259 39.09 13.04 55.24
C ILE A 259 40.43 13.67 55.64
N GLN A 260 40.92 14.66 54.89
CA GLN A 260 42.17 15.37 55.19
C GLN A 260 42.08 16.16 56.51
N GLU A 261 40.96 16.83 56.78
CA GLU A 261 40.66 17.50 58.05
C GLU A 261 40.59 16.48 59.21
N SER A 262 39.98 15.31 58.99
CA SER A 262 39.89 14.24 60.00
C SER A 262 41.25 13.64 60.35
N LEU A 263 42.14 13.48 59.35
CA LEU A 263 43.52 13.05 59.57
C LEU A 263 44.32 14.08 60.38
N GLN A 264 44.16 15.38 60.09
CA GLN A 264 44.78 16.44 60.88
C GLN A 264 44.26 16.45 62.33
N GLY A 265 42.95 16.30 62.52
CA GLY A 265 42.36 16.18 63.85
C GLY A 265 42.89 14.96 64.63
N MET A 266 43.20 13.85 63.96
CA MET A 266 43.86 12.69 64.58
C MET A 266 45.30 12.96 64.99
N THR A 267 46.07 13.74 64.22
CA THR A 267 47.43 14.15 64.64
C THR A 267 47.39 15.12 65.83
N ASP A 268 46.51 16.12 65.81
CA ASP A 268 46.36 17.10 66.90
C ASP A 268 45.89 16.44 68.21
N LEU A 269 45.01 15.43 68.10
CA LEU A 269 44.60 14.58 69.21
C LEU A 269 45.78 13.77 69.76
N GLY A 270 46.65 13.23 68.89
CA GLY A 270 47.87 12.52 69.26
C GLY A 270 48.86 13.39 70.04
N GLU A 271 49.07 14.64 69.61
CA GLU A 271 49.87 15.62 70.35
C GLU A 271 49.25 15.97 71.70
N SER A 272 47.93 16.17 71.74
CA SER A 272 47.19 16.43 72.97
C SER A 272 47.31 15.29 73.99
N PHE A 273 47.25 14.04 73.55
CA PHE A 273 47.50 12.86 74.39
C PHE A 273 48.94 12.79 74.90
N LYS A 274 49.93 13.16 74.08
CA LYS A 274 51.33 13.24 74.50
C LYS A 274 51.53 14.29 75.60
N ALA A 275 51.00 15.50 75.41
CA ALA A 275 51.07 16.57 76.40
C ALA A 275 50.31 16.22 77.71
N ALA A 276 49.16 15.54 77.61
CA ALA A 276 48.44 15.04 78.78
C ALA A 276 49.27 14.01 79.57
N ARG A 277 49.94 13.08 78.87
CA ARG A 277 50.85 12.10 79.49
C ARG A 277 52.03 12.78 80.20
N GLU A 278 52.62 13.81 79.60
CA GLU A 278 53.71 14.58 80.22
C GLU A 278 53.25 15.26 81.52
N LYS A 279 52.03 15.83 81.55
CA LYS A 279 51.44 16.38 82.80
C LYS A 279 51.17 15.31 83.85
N ILE A 280 50.74 14.11 83.47
CA ILE A 280 50.54 12.99 84.40
C ILE A 280 51.87 12.55 85.03
N VAL A 281 52.95 12.45 84.23
CA VAL A 281 54.30 12.15 84.73
C VAL A 281 54.79 13.25 85.69
N GLY A 282 54.63 14.53 85.33
CA GLY A 282 54.98 15.65 86.21
C GLY A 282 54.22 15.63 87.54
N LEU A 283 52.93 15.29 87.52
CA LEU A 283 52.12 15.12 88.73
C LEU A 283 52.59 13.94 89.59
N SER A 284 53.02 12.83 88.96
CA SER A 284 53.59 11.68 89.67
C SER A 284 54.86 12.05 90.43
N ASN A 285 55.78 12.79 89.79
CA ASN A 285 57.02 13.24 90.42
C ASN A 285 56.72 14.18 91.60
N ALA A 286 55.78 15.12 91.43
CA ALA A 286 55.37 16.01 92.53
C ALA A 286 54.75 15.26 93.73
N ALA A 287 54.04 14.15 93.49
CA ALA A 287 53.51 13.30 94.55
C ALA A 287 54.62 12.50 95.28
N GLU A 288 55.69 12.14 94.57
CA GLU A 288 56.91 11.54 95.15
C GLU A 288 57.67 12.55 96.02
N ASP A 289 57.88 13.78 95.53
CA ASP A 289 58.48 14.88 96.31
C ASP A 289 57.69 15.17 97.61
N ILE A 290 56.35 15.20 97.53
CA ILE A 290 55.48 15.35 98.72
C ILE A 290 55.68 14.18 99.69
N SER A 291 55.84 12.95 99.19
CA SER A 291 56.10 11.76 100.01
C SER A 291 57.47 11.82 100.68
N HIS A 292 58.50 12.34 100.00
CA HIS A 292 59.82 12.62 100.57
C HIS A 292 59.76 13.68 101.67
N ILE A 293 59.04 14.78 101.45
CA ILE A 293 58.83 15.83 102.46
C ILE A 293 58.07 15.27 103.68
N ALA A 294 57.02 14.48 103.47
CA ALA A 294 56.27 13.84 104.55
C ALA A 294 57.15 12.87 105.38
N SER A 295 58.08 12.16 104.74
CA SER A 295 59.09 11.31 105.40
C SER A 295 60.08 12.15 106.22
N LEU A 296 60.55 13.28 105.69
CA LEU A 296 61.40 14.23 106.42
C LEU A 296 60.68 14.81 107.66
N ILE A 297 59.43 15.24 107.51
CA ILE A 297 58.59 15.73 108.62
C ILE A 297 58.44 14.66 109.69
N ARG A 298 58.26 13.38 109.31
CA ARG A 298 58.17 12.27 110.28
C ARG A 298 59.48 12.09 111.05
N LYS A 299 60.64 12.13 110.37
CA LYS A 299 61.97 12.11 111.03
C LYS A 299 62.18 13.29 111.98
N ILE A 300 61.75 14.50 111.59
CA ILE A 300 61.82 15.70 112.45
C ILE A 300 60.89 15.55 113.67
N ALA A 301 59.69 15.00 113.48
CA ALA A 301 58.77 14.71 114.58
C ALA A 301 59.36 13.70 115.58
N ASP A 302 59.99 12.64 115.09
CA ASP A 302 60.70 11.65 115.93
C ASP A 302 61.87 12.28 116.70
N GLN A 303 62.66 13.15 116.05
CA GLN A 303 63.71 13.95 116.71
C GLN A 303 63.16 14.92 117.77
N THR A 304 62.04 15.57 117.47
CA THR A 304 61.39 16.52 118.39
C THR A 304 60.80 15.78 119.60
N ASN A 305 60.26 14.59 119.39
CA ASN A 305 59.79 13.70 120.46
C ASN A 305 60.95 13.27 121.38
N LEU A 306 62.12 12.96 120.83
CA LEU A 306 63.34 12.67 121.62
C LEU A 306 63.85 13.90 122.39
N LEU A 307 63.83 15.09 121.78
CA LEU A 307 64.21 16.34 122.46
C LEU A 307 63.24 16.70 123.60
N ALA A 308 61.94 16.55 123.38
CA ALA A 308 60.92 16.77 124.41
C ALA A 308 61.04 15.75 125.56
N LEU A 309 61.40 14.50 125.25
CA LEU A 309 61.65 13.47 126.26
C LEU A 309 62.87 13.81 127.13
N ASN A 310 63.97 14.26 126.55
CA ASN A 310 65.15 14.69 127.31
C ASN A 310 64.84 15.91 128.20
N ALA A 311 64.10 16.90 127.68
CA ALA A 311 63.67 18.06 128.46
C ALA A 311 62.74 17.68 129.64
N ALA A 312 61.92 16.64 129.48
CA ALA A 312 61.07 16.12 130.56
C ALA A 312 61.87 15.38 131.66
N ILE A 313 63.02 14.79 131.31
CA ILE A 313 63.91 14.12 132.26
C ILE A 313 64.70 15.14 133.09
N GLU A 314 65.22 16.21 132.48
CA GLU A 314 65.99 17.25 133.19
C GLU A 314 65.12 18.16 134.07
N GLY A 315 63.82 18.28 133.78
CA GLY A 315 62.89 19.16 134.52
C GLY A 315 62.45 18.70 135.91
N LEU A 316 62.79 17.47 136.34
CA LEU A 316 62.33 16.88 137.60
C LEU A 316 63.50 16.36 138.48
N GLY A 317 64.36 17.28 138.92
CA GLY A 317 65.39 16.99 139.92
C GLY A 317 64.80 16.73 141.31
N LEU A 318 64.67 15.46 141.70
CA LEU A 318 64.41 15.02 143.08
C LEU A 318 65.10 13.67 143.37
N GLU A 319 65.71 13.57 144.56
CA GLU A 319 66.38 12.39 145.09
C GLU A 319 65.44 11.61 146.03
N ILE A 320 64.99 10.40 145.65
CA ILE A 320 64.30 9.45 146.56
C ILE A 320 64.68 7.99 146.21
N THR A 321 64.88 7.17 147.25
CA THR A 321 65.24 5.73 147.19
C THR A 321 64.05 4.78 146.96
N VAL A 322 64.39 3.54 146.60
CA VAL A 322 63.52 2.36 146.34
C VAL A 322 62.24 2.25 147.20
N GLY A 323 61.09 2.08 146.53
CA GLY A 323 59.82 1.64 147.13
C GLY A 323 58.65 1.70 146.13
N ASP A 324 57.83 0.64 146.05
CA ASP A 324 56.68 0.52 145.14
C ASP A 324 55.65 1.66 145.25
N LEU A 325 55.05 2.06 144.12
CA LEU A 325 53.58 2.04 144.00
C LEU A 325 53.05 2.18 142.56
N ARG A 326 51.99 1.41 142.27
CA ARG A 326 51.24 1.43 141.01
C ARG A 326 50.14 2.50 141.01
N SER A 327 49.66 2.79 139.79
CA SER A 327 48.32 3.30 139.45
C SER A 327 47.96 4.76 139.78
N LEU A 328 47.51 5.50 138.75
CA LEU A 328 46.12 5.97 138.57
C LEU A 328 45.95 6.61 137.14
N PRO A 329 44.72 6.83 136.61
CA PRO A 329 44.46 7.07 135.18
C PRO A 329 43.77 8.46 134.91
N PRO A 330 42.75 8.67 134.02
CA PRO A 330 42.92 9.56 132.86
C PRO A 330 41.86 10.68 132.68
N ARG A 331 41.94 11.39 131.52
CA ARG A 331 41.00 12.38 130.87
C ARG A 331 41.49 13.85 130.95
N CYS A 332 41.39 14.66 129.89
CA CYS A 332 40.15 15.25 129.35
C CYS A 332 40.21 15.68 127.86
N ALA A 333 39.02 15.93 127.28
CA ALA A 333 38.77 16.68 126.03
C ALA A 333 37.98 17.97 126.39
N PRO A 334 37.21 18.68 125.52
CA PRO A 334 37.19 18.84 124.04
C PRO A 334 37.13 20.36 123.62
N TRP A 335 36.90 20.71 122.34
CA TRP A 335 35.77 21.59 121.90
C TRP A 335 35.61 21.73 120.35
N PRO A 336 34.41 22.01 119.80
CA PRO A 336 34.15 22.11 118.35
C PRO A 336 33.58 23.49 117.89
N ILE A 337 33.41 23.70 116.57
CA ILE A 337 32.70 24.87 115.99
C ILE A 337 31.54 24.43 115.07
N ARG A 338 30.48 25.24 114.98
CA ARG A 338 29.11 24.86 114.58
C ARG A 338 28.60 25.60 113.33
N ARG A 339 27.56 25.03 112.69
CA ARG A 339 26.89 25.47 111.43
C ARG A 339 26.00 26.73 111.54
N ARG A 340 25.71 27.37 110.38
CA ARG A 340 24.36 27.74 109.82
C ARG A 340 24.51 28.46 108.44
N SER A 341 23.53 28.64 107.54
CA SER A 341 22.52 27.74 106.90
C SER A 341 21.51 28.52 106.01
N ARG A 342 21.22 28.06 104.77
CA ARG A 342 19.93 28.17 104.00
C ARG A 342 19.96 27.04 102.93
N PHE A 343 19.07 26.03 102.85
CA PHE A 343 17.61 26.00 102.51
C PHE A 343 17.30 26.66 101.16
N ILE A 344 16.68 26.07 100.12
CA ILE A 344 15.92 24.80 99.86
C ILE A 344 16.36 24.26 98.46
N GLY A 345 16.28 22.99 98.02
CA GLY A 345 15.93 21.70 98.64
C GLY A 345 15.45 20.62 97.61
N SER A 346 15.39 19.34 98.04
CA SER A 346 14.62 18.19 97.48
C SER A 346 14.79 17.67 96.03
N ARG A 347 15.52 16.54 95.91
CA ARG A 347 15.17 15.28 95.21
C ARG A 347 14.44 15.32 93.83
N GLY A 348 15.15 14.85 92.80
CA GLY A 348 15.04 13.44 92.36
C GLY A 348 13.95 13.03 91.35
N LEU A 349 14.40 12.20 90.39
CA LEU A 349 13.64 11.32 89.48
C LEU A 349 12.77 11.99 88.39
N TRP A 350 13.16 11.69 87.15
CA TRP A 350 12.38 11.94 85.93
C TRP A 350 11.08 11.13 85.93
N ASN A 351 9.93 11.78 85.66
CA ASN A 351 8.88 11.26 84.76
C ASN A 351 7.67 12.20 84.62
N LYS A 352 7.27 12.47 83.36
CA LYS A 352 5.90 12.61 82.81
C LYS A 352 6.06 12.96 81.32
N CYS A 353 5.51 12.26 80.32
CA CYS A 353 4.22 11.57 80.12
C CYS A 353 2.99 12.48 80.06
N ASN A 354 2.49 12.68 78.83
CA ASN A 354 1.08 12.67 78.36
C ASN A 354 1.12 12.86 76.82
N GLY A 355 0.33 12.23 75.94
CA GLY A 355 -0.56 11.08 76.11
C GLY A 355 -1.56 10.89 74.95
N LYS A 356 -1.39 9.81 74.16
CA LYS A 356 -2.41 8.84 73.63
C LYS A 356 -3.63 9.32 72.79
N PRO A 357 -4.45 8.41 72.19
CA PRO A 357 -4.29 6.95 71.88
C PRO A 357 -4.34 6.66 70.35
N GLY A 358 -3.88 5.53 69.78
CA GLY A 358 -4.37 4.13 69.85
C GLY A 358 -4.58 3.61 68.40
N SER A 359 -4.57 2.33 68.01
CA SER A 359 -4.34 1.03 68.68
C SER A 359 -4.09 -0.09 67.63
N PHE A 360 -3.24 -1.09 67.96
CA PHE A 360 -3.27 -2.53 67.57
C PHE A 360 -3.66 -2.99 66.13
N GLY A 361 -3.04 -3.99 65.51
CA GLY A 361 -1.92 -4.85 65.92
C GLY A 361 -1.58 -5.93 64.88
N SER A 362 -0.35 -6.47 64.97
CA SER A 362 0.11 -7.88 64.86
C SER A 362 -0.68 -8.95 64.05
N TRP A 363 -0.09 -10.00 63.47
CA TRP A 363 1.30 -10.51 63.26
C TRP A 363 1.18 -11.75 62.31
N LEU A 364 2.31 -12.37 61.92
CA LEU A 364 2.45 -13.81 61.54
C LEU A 364 1.98 -14.39 60.16
N THR A 365 2.98 -14.58 59.31
CA THR A 365 3.42 -15.86 58.65
C THR A 365 2.62 -16.62 57.58
N ARG A 366 3.33 -16.76 56.43
CA ARG A 366 3.63 -17.99 55.64
C ARG A 366 2.53 -19.04 55.37
N SER A 367 2.22 -19.18 54.09
CA SER A 367 2.62 -20.31 53.21
C SER A 367 2.24 -19.95 51.75
N SER A 368 3.14 -19.93 50.76
CA SER A 368 3.51 -21.07 49.89
C SER A 368 2.30 -21.94 49.51
N THR A 369 1.90 -22.12 48.24
CA THR A 369 2.73 -22.35 47.04
C THR A 369 2.01 -22.05 45.72
N THR A 370 2.75 -22.23 44.62
CA THR A 370 2.33 -22.68 43.28
C THR A 370 1.94 -21.62 42.24
N SER A 371 2.85 -21.53 41.26
CA SER A 371 2.80 -20.84 39.99
C SER A 371 1.95 -21.55 38.92
N ALA A 372 1.94 -20.94 37.73
CA ALA A 372 1.51 -21.47 36.43
C ALA A 372 -0.03 -21.47 36.24
N SER A 373 -0.60 -21.16 35.08
CA SER A 373 -0.15 -20.60 33.78
C SER A 373 -1.40 -20.68 32.89
N GLY A 374 -1.71 -19.70 32.04
CA GLY A 374 -3.03 -19.72 31.38
C GLY A 374 -3.20 -18.71 30.26
N TRP A 375 -2.56 -18.99 29.12
CA TRP A 375 -2.74 -18.34 27.83
C TRP A 375 -4.20 -18.17 27.33
N ARG A 376 -4.37 -17.24 26.37
CA ARG A 376 -5.43 -17.11 25.31
C ARG A 376 -6.67 -16.22 25.55
N ASN A 377 -6.67 -15.10 24.81
CA ASN A 377 -7.82 -14.56 24.06
C ASN A 377 -8.40 -15.66 23.12
N PRO A 378 -9.69 -15.67 22.70
CA PRO A 378 -10.28 -14.55 21.95
C PRO A 378 -11.83 -14.33 22.01
N GLY A 379 -12.32 -13.24 21.39
CA GLY A 379 -13.44 -13.33 20.43
C GLY A 379 -14.87 -12.87 20.81
N MET A 380 -15.27 -11.73 20.24
CA MET A 380 -16.62 -11.37 19.71
C MET A 380 -17.92 -11.53 20.54
N ARG A 381 -18.63 -10.39 20.68
CA ARG A 381 -20.08 -10.14 20.44
C ARG A 381 -20.34 -8.63 20.67
N SER A 382 -20.67 -7.79 19.69
CA SER A 382 -21.94 -7.61 18.95
C SER A 382 -23.14 -7.16 19.82
N GLY A 383 -23.55 -5.89 19.70
CA GLY A 383 -24.76 -5.32 20.33
C GLY A 383 -24.87 -3.80 20.06
N PRO A 384 -26.07 -3.19 19.96
CA PRO A 384 -26.28 -2.21 18.87
C PRO A 384 -26.95 -0.86 19.22
N SER A 385 -27.04 -0.01 18.18
CA SER A 385 -28.18 0.86 17.79
C SER A 385 -28.06 2.39 17.92
N ARG A 386 -28.18 3.05 16.75
CA ARG A 386 -29.07 4.18 16.36
C ARG A 386 -28.71 4.49 14.89
N ARG A 387 -29.45 4.05 13.86
CA ARG A 387 -30.77 4.54 13.36
C ARG A 387 -30.89 6.08 13.29
N LEU A 388 -30.85 6.60 12.05
CA LEU A 388 -31.94 7.28 11.32
C LEU A 388 -31.34 7.85 10.00
N SER A 389 -31.68 7.30 8.82
CA SER A 389 -32.76 7.71 7.89
C SER A 389 -32.36 8.84 6.91
N ALA A 390 -32.83 8.94 5.65
CA ALA A 390 -33.45 8.00 4.70
C ALA A 390 -33.66 8.71 3.34
N ARG A 391 -33.49 8.01 2.21
CA ARG A 391 -34.05 8.22 0.83
C ARG A 391 -33.26 7.27 -0.10
N TRP A 392 -33.78 6.14 -0.60
CA TRP A 392 -34.97 5.81 -1.40
C TRP A 392 -34.97 6.37 -2.84
N ASP A 393 -34.66 5.44 -3.75
CA ASP A 393 -35.20 5.17 -5.10
C ASP A 393 -35.11 6.19 -6.23
N THR A 394 -34.55 5.73 -7.37
CA THR A 394 -35.43 5.23 -8.46
C THR A 394 -34.68 4.38 -9.50
N TRP A 395 -35.27 3.23 -9.85
CA TRP A 395 -35.00 2.47 -11.08
C TRP A 395 -36.35 2.12 -11.70
N ARG A 396 -36.66 2.59 -12.91
CA ARG A 396 -37.63 1.95 -13.80
C ARG A 396 -37.53 2.47 -15.24
N SER A 397 -37.57 1.50 -16.14
CA SER A 397 -37.74 1.63 -17.58
C SER A 397 -39.05 2.33 -17.98
N PHE A 398 -39.06 2.97 -19.15
CA PHE A 398 -40.23 2.97 -20.02
C PHE A 398 -39.85 3.01 -21.51
N SER A 399 -40.74 2.51 -22.35
CA SER A 399 -40.56 2.33 -23.81
C SER A 399 -41.38 3.35 -24.60
N MET A 400 -41.16 3.39 -25.92
CA MET A 400 -41.91 4.11 -26.97
C MET A 400 -41.87 5.66 -26.94
N LYS A 401 -41.11 6.22 -27.89
CA LYS A 401 -41.72 6.78 -29.11
C LYS A 401 -40.76 6.71 -30.29
#